data_AF-A0A838D1J6-F1
#
_entry.id   AF-A0A838D1J6-F1
#
_cell.length_a   1.000
_cell.length_b   1.000
_cell.length_c   1.000
_cell.angle_alpha   90.00
_cell.angle_beta   90.00
_cell.angle_gamma   90.00
#
_symmetry.space_group_name_H-M   'P 1'
#
loop_
_entity.id
_entity.type
_entity.pdbx_description
1 polymer ?
#
loop_
_entity_poly.entity_id
_entity_poly.type
_entity_poly.pdbx_seq_one_letter_code
_entity_poly.pdbx_strand_id
1 'polypeptide(L)'
;MSSQEPTPARRAAYAVVHRVFEEGAYADRALHGEARGLEPRERALAQQLAFGTVQRARTLDHVIELLARPPRRLDAPTRTALRLGLFQLLFLDGVAEYAAVTQSVELARNARSGGHGLVNAVLRRATREGRALVDALPEATAHEAALRHSLPDWIAGLWWEVYGPDTARALMAAANAPAEHALRANTLATDRDALARLLPVASHPAPDPELPEGLVIDGPFDAHGSPLWTQGLFMPQSRGAMLVGALLAPRPGERVL
;
A
#
# COMPACT_ATOMS: atom_id res chain seq x y z
N MET A 1 7.28 33.28 -4.91
CA MET A 1 6.35 32.14 -4.83
C MET A 1 6.41 31.63 -3.40
N SER A 2 5.32 31.73 -2.65
CA SER A 2 5.27 31.25 -1.26
C SER A 2 5.56 29.75 -1.24
N SER A 3 6.67 29.33 -0.63
CA SER A 3 7.03 27.92 -0.46
C SER A 3 6.01 27.31 0.50
N GLN A 4 5.02 26.60 -0.04
CA GLN A 4 4.11 25.83 0.79
C GLN A 4 4.90 24.66 1.38
N GLU A 5 5.05 24.65 2.70
CA GLU A 5 5.66 23.52 3.41
C GLU A 5 4.99 22.20 3.01
N PRO A 6 5.73 21.08 3.00
CA PRO A 6 5.11 19.80 2.76
C PRO A 6 4.07 19.51 3.85
N THR A 7 2.90 19.01 3.46
CA THR A 7 1.83 18.66 4.40
C THR A 7 2.34 17.65 5.44
N PRO A 8 1.82 17.67 6.67
CA PRO A 8 2.22 16.72 7.71
C PRO A 8 2.19 15.27 7.25
N ALA A 9 1.15 14.85 6.54
CA ALA A 9 1.06 13.51 5.96
C ALA A 9 2.21 13.14 5.00
N ARG A 10 2.61 14.07 4.11
CA ARG A 10 3.69 13.85 3.14
C ARG A 10 5.06 13.87 3.80
N ARG A 11 5.27 14.70 4.83
CA ARG A 11 6.50 14.68 5.64
C ARG A 11 6.67 13.35 6.36
N ALA A 12 5.60 12.87 7.02
CA ALA A 12 5.61 11.59 7.70
C ALA A 12 5.89 10.44 6.71
N ALA A 13 5.21 10.43 5.56
CA ALA A 13 5.43 9.41 4.54
C ALA A 13 6.87 9.42 3.99
N TYR A 14 7.42 10.61 3.71
CA TYR A 14 8.81 10.76 3.29
C TYR A 14 9.78 10.19 4.34
N ALA A 15 9.58 10.53 5.62
CA ALA A 15 10.41 10.02 6.70
C ALA A 15 10.33 8.49 6.80
N VAL A 16 9.14 7.90 6.71
CA VAL A 16 8.98 6.44 6.69
C VAL A 16 9.74 5.80 5.54
N VAL A 17 9.55 6.29 4.31
CA VAL A 17 10.23 5.76 3.12
C VAL A 17 11.75 5.88 3.28
N HIS A 18 12.24 7.02 3.74
CA HIS A 18 13.67 7.22 3.99
C HIS A 18 14.23 6.19 4.97
N ARG A 19 13.59 6.02 6.12
CA ARG A 19 14.02 5.08 7.17
C ARG A 19 13.98 3.63 6.72
N VAL A 20 12.99 3.24 5.91
CA VAL A 20 12.92 1.88 5.35
C VAL A 20 14.12 1.60 4.47
N PHE A 21 14.48 2.51 3.56
CA PHE A 21 15.53 2.26 2.58
C PHE A 21 16.94 2.56 3.06
N GLU A 22 17.12 3.50 4.00
CA GLU A 22 18.44 3.94 4.47
C GLU A 22 18.80 3.37 5.85
N GLU A 23 17.80 3.05 6.69
CA GLU A 23 18.00 2.56 8.06
C GLU A 23 17.54 1.10 8.25
N GLY A 24 16.93 0.48 7.24
CA GLY A 24 16.39 -0.88 7.34
C GLY A 24 15.19 -1.00 8.28
N ALA A 25 14.48 0.10 8.54
CA ALA A 25 13.32 0.11 9.41
C ALA A 25 12.13 -0.67 8.80
N TYR A 26 11.34 -1.34 9.64
CA TYR A 26 10.04 -1.86 9.22
C TYR A 26 9.06 -0.70 9.02
N ALA A 27 8.34 -0.70 7.88
CA ALA A 27 7.50 0.43 7.47
C ALA A 27 6.38 0.75 8.47
N ASP A 28 5.75 -0.27 9.05
CA ASP A 28 4.71 -0.15 10.08
C ASP A 28 5.23 0.48 11.37
N ARG A 29 6.40 0.06 11.84
CA ARG A 29 7.07 0.62 13.03
C ARG A 29 7.51 2.06 12.80
N ALA A 30 8.08 2.35 11.64
CA ALA A 30 8.45 3.71 11.26
C ALA A 30 7.21 4.61 11.21
N LEU A 31 6.12 4.17 10.55
CA LEU A 31 4.87 4.92 10.46
C LEU A 31 4.27 5.22 11.84
N HIS A 32 4.30 4.26 12.77
CA HIS A 32 3.79 4.48 14.13
C HIS A 32 4.49 5.66 14.84
N GLY A 33 5.81 5.82 14.63
CA GLY A 33 6.58 6.94 15.15
C GLY A 33 6.32 8.24 14.38
N GLU A 34 6.49 8.23 13.06
CA GLU A 34 6.45 9.42 12.21
C GLU A 34 5.04 10.04 12.10
N ALA A 35 3.99 9.22 12.23
CA ALA A 35 2.61 9.69 12.18
C ALA A 35 2.03 10.01 13.57
N ARG A 36 2.85 10.03 14.64
CA ARG A 36 2.37 10.35 15.99
C ARG A 36 1.82 11.78 16.02
N GLY A 37 0.63 11.95 16.61
CA GLY A 37 -0.03 13.26 16.70
C GLY A 37 -0.69 13.75 15.41
N LEU A 38 -0.59 13.01 14.30
CA LEU A 38 -1.38 13.31 13.11
C LEU A 38 -2.85 12.97 13.34
N GLU A 39 -3.72 13.87 12.86
CA GLU A 39 -5.15 13.65 12.76
C GLU A 39 -5.46 12.40 11.90
N PRO A 40 -6.59 11.70 12.12
CA PRO A 40 -6.90 10.42 11.46
C PRO A 40 -6.77 10.46 9.93
N ARG A 41 -7.26 11.53 9.29
CA ARG A 41 -7.18 11.71 7.83
C ARG A 41 -5.74 11.86 7.33
N GLU A 42 -4.90 12.59 8.07
CA GLU A 42 -3.50 12.78 7.70
C GLU A 42 -2.69 11.50 7.93
N ARG A 43 -2.98 10.76 9.01
CA ARG A 43 -2.40 9.45 9.28
C ARG A 43 -2.73 8.45 8.17
N ALA A 44 -3.99 8.38 7.75
CA ALA A 44 -4.42 7.51 6.67
C ALA A 44 -3.70 7.84 5.35
N LEU A 45 -3.59 9.13 5.01
CA LEU A 45 -2.84 9.56 3.83
C LEU A 45 -1.34 9.25 3.96
N ALA A 46 -0.73 9.47 5.11
CA ALA A 46 0.67 9.14 5.37
C ALA A 46 0.94 7.64 5.19
N GLN A 47 0.04 6.79 5.70
CA GLN A 47 0.10 5.34 5.56
C GLN A 47 0.02 4.93 4.09
N GLN A 48 -0.99 5.41 3.36
CA GLN A 48 -1.19 5.10 1.95
C GLN A 48 0.03 5.48 1.11
N LEU A 49 0.56 6.69 1.34
CA LEU A 49 1.76 7.19 0.66
C LEU A 49 3.00 6.36 1.00
N ALA A 50 3.26 6.12 2.29
CA ALA A 50 4.45 5.42 2.73
C ALA A 50 4.46 3.96 2.26
N PHE A 51 3.40 3.22 2.55
CA PHE A 51 3.33 1.79 2.26
C PHE A 51 3.28 1.54 0.76
N GLY A 52 2.48 2.32 0.02
CA GLY A 52 2.41 2.20 -1.43
C GLY A 52 3.74 2.56 -2.11
N THR A 53 4.47 3.57 -1.61
CA THR A 53 5.80 3.90 -2.13
C THR A 53 6.82 2.78 -1.88
N VAL A 54 6.81 2.18 -0.68
CA VAL A 54 7.67 1.04 -0.36
C VAL A 54 7.32 -0.17 -1.22
N GLN A 55 6.02 -0.48 -1.34
CA GLN A 55 5.49 -1.59 -2.13
C GLN A 55 5.86 -1.48 -3.62
N ARG A 56 5.83 -0.27 -4.18
CA ARG A 56 6.13 0.01 -5.60
C ARG A 56 7.59 0.41 -5.87
N ALA A 57 8.46 0.38 -4.87
CA ALA A 57 9.80 0.99 -4.97
C ALA A 57 10.64 0.50 -6.14
N ARG A 58 10.58 -0.79 -6.48
CA ARG A 58 11.36 -1.34 -7.60
C ARG A 58 10.90 -0.78 -8.94
N THR A 59 9.59 -0.73 -9.18
CA THR A 59 9.03 -0.11 -10.38
C THR A 59 9.34 1.39 -10.42
N LEU A 60 9.21 2.08 -9.28
CA LEU A 60 9.49 3.51 -9.16
C LEU A 60 10.96 3.83 -9.47
N ASP A 61 11.90 3.05 -8.94
CA ASP A 61 13.33 3.22 -9.21
C ASP A 61 13.67 3.05 -10.69
N HIS A 62 13.07 2.06 -11.35
CA HIS A 62 13.24 1.88 -12.78
C HIS A 62 12.68 3.06 -13.59
N VAL A 63 11.51 3.57 -13.22
CA VAL A 63 10.95 4.77 -13.85
C VAL A 63 11.84 6.00 -13.62
N ILE A 64 12.44 6.13 -12.43
CA ILE A 64 13.42 7.19 -12.14
C ILE A 64 14.60 7.10 -13.11
N GLU A 65 15.17 5.91 -13.34
CA GLU A 65 16.29 5.72 -14.25
C GLU A 65 15.94 6.10 -15.70
N LEU A 66 14.73 5.78 -16.16
CA LEU A 66 14.26 6.12 -17.51
C LEU A 66 14.10 7.65 -17.70
N LEU A 67 13.60 8.34 -16.67
CA LEU A 67 13.26 9.76 -16.72
C LEU A 67 14.45 10.69 -16.41
N ALA A 68 15.32 10.30 -15.47
CA ALA A 68 16.46 11.11 -15.01
C ALA A 68 17.66 10.99 -15.96
N ARG A 69 17.54 11.55 -17.17
CA ARG A 69 18.61 11.51 -18.19
C ARG A 69 19.52 12.76 -18.15
N PRO A 70 20.85 12.60 -18.28
CA PRO A 70 21.60 11.34 -18.29
C PRO A 70 21.53 10.64 -16.91
N PRO A 71 21.69 9.30 -16.84
CA PRO A 71 21.68 8.57 -15.57
C PRO A 71 22.64 9.18 -14.55
N ARG A 72 22.17 9.37 -13.32
CA ARG A 72 22.93 10.03 -12.26
C ARG A 72 22.79 9.29 -10.94
N ARG A 73 23.88 9.27 -10.17
CA ARG A 73 23.83 8.79 -8.79
C ARG A 73 23.06 9.79 -7.94
N LEU A 74 21.85 9.41 -7.54
CA LEU A 74 21.01 10.19 -6.65
C LEU A 74 21.46 10.00 -5.20
N ASP A 75 21.42 11.07 -4.42
CA ASP A 75 21.49 10.96 -2.96
C ASP A 75 20.16 10.43 -2.39
N ALA A 76 20.20 9.93 -1.17
CA ALA A 76 19.04 9.33 -0.52
C ALA A 76 17.84 10.30 -0.41
N PRO A 77 18.01 11.59 -0.06
CA PRO A 77 16.90 12.53 -0.04
C PRO A 77 16.22 12.72 -1.40
N THR A 78 16.99 12.90 -2.47
CA THR A 78 16.45 13.06 -3.83
C THR A 78 15.71 11.81 -4.27
N ARG A 79 16.29 10.62 -4.04
CA ARG A 79 15.65 9.34 -4.40
C ARG A 79 14.35 9.14 -3.63
N THR A 80 14.33 9.43 -2.33
CA THR A 80 13.14 9.32 -1.48
C THR A 80 12.02 10.24 -1.99
N ALA A 81 12.34 11.50 -2.29
CA ALA A 81 11.38 12.46 -2.82
C ALA A 81 10.83 12.06 -4.20
N LEU A 82 11.70 11.54 -5.08
CA LEU A 82 11.28 11.03 -6.39
C LEU A 82 10.35 9.82 -6.27
N ARG A 83 10.70 8.83 -5.44
CA ARG A 83 9.85 7.64 -5.22
C ARG A 83 8.46 8.05 -4.74
N LEU A 84 8.39 8.91 -3.72
CA LEU A 84 7.13 9.39 -3.16
C LEU A 84 6.31 10.22 -4.17
N GLY A 85 6.98 11.08 -4.94
CA GLY A 85 6.35 11.90 -5.98
C GLY A 85 5.81 11.08 -7.13
N LEU A 86 6.58 10.11 -7.62
CA LEU A 86 6.15 9.19 -8.67
C LEU A 86 5.04 8.28 -8.19
N PHE A 87 5.08 7.80 -6.95
CA PHE A 87 3.98 6.99 -6.41
C PHE A 87 2.64 7.75 -6.48
N GLN A 88 2.64 9.00 -6.03
CA GLN A 88 1.46 9.87 -6.11
C GLN A 88 0.97 10.09 -7.54
N LEU A 89 1.87 10.29 -8.50
CA LEU A 89 1.49 10.58 -9.89
C LEU A 89 1.02 9.35 -10.66
N LEU A 90 1.58 8.18 -10.36
CA LEU A 90 1.43 6.99 -11.21
C LEU A 90 0.45 5.96 -10.64
N PHE A 91 0.25 5.93 -9.32
CA PHE A 91 -0.49 4.88 -8.63
C PHE A 91 -1.60 5.38 -7.70
N LEU A 92 -1.74 6.69 -7.49
CA LEU A 92 -2.83 7.27 -6.71
C LEU A 92 -3.82 8.03 -7.59
N ASP A 93 -5.10 7.70 -7.43
CA ASP A 93 -6.19 8.45 -8.02
C ASP A 93 -6.53 9.70 -7.19
N GLY A 94 -6.98 10.76 -7.85
CA GLY A 94 -7.49 11.97 -7.18
C GLY A 94 -6.43 12.91 -6.58
N VAL A 95 -5.12 12.64 -6.75
CA VAL A 95 -4.06 13.57 -6.36
C VAL A 95 -3.81 14.57 -7.50
N ALA A 96 -3.98 15.86 -7.24
CA ALA A 96 -3.65 16.90 -8.22
C ALA A 96 -2.14 16.87 -8.56
N GLU A 97 -1.80 16.77 -9.86
CA GLU A 97 -0.41 16.66 -10.32
C GLU A 97 0.49 17.77 -9.78
N TYR A 98 0.01 19.02 -9.82
CA TYR A 98 0.74 20.18 -9.33
C TYR A 98 1.08 20.05 -7.83
N ALA A 99 0.16 19.51 -7.03
CA ALA A 99 0.38 19.29 -5.60
C ALA A 99 1.42 18.19 -5.37
N ALA A 100 1.34 17.06 -6.08
CA ALA A 100 2.32 15.98 -5.99
C ALA A 100 3.74 16.48 -6.34
N VAL A 101 3.88 17.25 -7.42
CA VAL A 101 5.16 17.82 -7.85
C VAL A 101 5.69 18.80 -6.80
N THR A 102 4.91 19.83 -6.46
CA THR A 102 5.35 20.91 -5.57
C THR A 102 5.77 20.38 -4.21
N GLN A 103 4.94 19.51 -3.61
CA GLN A 103 5.21 18.95 -2.29
C GLN A 103 6.45 18.04 -2.30
N SER A 104 6.69 17.28 -3.37
CA SER A 104 7.88 16.44 -3.49
C SER A 104 9.17 17.25 -3.69
N VAL A 105 9.08 18.38 -4.40
CA VAL A 105 10.20 19.33 -4.53
C VAL A 105 10.57 19.93 -3.17
N GLU A 106 9.57 20.32 -2.38
CA GLU A 106 9.78 20.88 -1.04
C GLU A 106 10.36 19.84 -0.06
N LEU A 107 9.99 18.55 -0.19
CA LEU A 107 10.60 17.46 0.58
C LEU A 107 12.09 17.24 0.24
N ALA A 108 12.51 17.60 -0.97
CA ALA A 108 13.89 17.46 -1.43
C ALA A 108 14.79 18.65 -1.07
N ARG A 109 14.34 19.61 -0.24
CA ARG A 109 15.14 20.79 0.13
C ARG A 109 16.44 20.44 0.85
N ASN A 110 16.46 19.35 1.60
CA ASN A 110 17.65 18.86 2.31
C ASN A 110 18.57 17.99 1.42
N ALA A 111 18.24 17.83 0.13
CA ALA A 111 19.10 17.15 -0.81
C ALA A 111 20.38 17.97 -1.10
N ARG A 112 21.39 17.31 -1.64
CA ARG A 112 22.58 17.98 -2.18
C ARG A 112 22.19 19.02 -3.22
N SER A 113 23.06 20.00 -3.43
CA SER A 113 22.84 21.10 -4.37
C SER A 113 22.30 20.61 -5.72
N GLY A 114 21.16 21.15 -6.15
CA GLY A 114 20.47 20.78 -7.39
C GLY A 114 19.46 19.63 -7.28
N GLY A 115 19.36 18.93 -6.14
CA GLY A 115 18.43 17.81 -5.96
C GLY A 115 16.96 18.18 -6.14
N HIS A 116 16.50 19.27 -5.51
CA HIS A 116 15.13 19.78 -5.68
C HIS A 116 14.78 20.15 -7.14
N GLY A 117 15.75 20.70 -7.89
CA GLY A 117 15.58 21.01 -9.31
C GLY A 117 15.43 19.76 -10.16
N LEU A 118 16.20 18.71 -9.86
CA LEU A 118 16.08 17.40 -10.50
C LEU A 118 14.72 16.75 -10.20
N VAL A 119 14.27 16.79 -8.94
CA VAL A 119 12.94 16.28 -8.54
C VAL A 119 11.85 16.96 -9.35
N ASN A 120 11.88 18.30 -9.45
CA ASN A 120 10.90 19.04 -10.25
C ASN A 120 10.93 18.59 -11.72
N ALA A 121 12.11 18.53 -12.33
CA ALA A 121 12.26 18.18 -13.74
C ALA A 121 11.76 16.75 -14.05
N VAL A 122 12.12 15.78 -13.22
CA VAL A 122 11.73 14.38 -13.38
C VAL A 122 10.23 14.20 -13.18
N LEU A 123 9.65 14.77 -12.11
CA LEU A 123 8.21 14.62 -11.84
C LEU A 123 7.37 15.35 -12.89
N ARG A 124 7.79 16.54 -13.35
CA ARG A 124 7.14 17.24 -14.48
C ARG A 124 7.21 16.46 -15.78
N ARG A 125 8.24 15.62 -15.98
CA ARG A 125 8.30 14.72 -17.12
C ARG A 125 7.36 13.52 -16.91
N ALA A 126 7.33 12.98 -15.70
CA ALA A 126 6.46 11.87 -15.33
C ALA A 126 4.96 12.18 -15.54
N THR A 127 4.50 13.43 -15.32
CA THR A 127 3.09 13.79 -15.61
C THR A 127 2.71 13.62 -17.08
N ARG A 128 3.67 13.71 -18.01
CA ARG A 128 3.41 13.56 -19.45
C ARG A 128 3.55 12.13 -19.95
N GLU A 129 4.55 11.40 -19.46
CA GLU A 129 4.92 10.09 -20.03
C GLU A 129 5.06 8.96 -19.00
N GLY A 130 5.03 9.26 -17.70
CA GLY A 130 5.34 8.29 -16.65
C GLY A 130 4.39 7.10 -16.59
N ARG A 131 3.08 7.32 -16.78
CA ARG A 131 2.10 6.23 -16.81
C ARG A 131 2.32 5.31 -18.02
N ALA A 132 2.57 5.90 -19.18
CA ALA A 132 2.88 5.14 -20.39
C ALA A 132 4.17 4.31 -20.24
N LEU A 133 5.18 4.81 -19.52
CA LEU A 133 6.39 4.03 -19.22
C LEU A 133 6.09 2.79 -18.37
N VAL A 134 5.23 2.91 -17.34
CA VAL A 134 4.81 1.77 -16.50
C VAL A 134 3.98 0.77 -17.31
N ASP A 135 3.00 1.26 -18.08
CA ASP A 135 2.09 0.43 -18.85
C ASP A 135 2.82 -0.32 -20.00
N ALA A 136 3.94 0.21 -20.47
CA ALA A 136 4.81 -0.41 -21.47
C ALA A 136 5.82 -1.42 -20.89
N LEU A 137 5.91 -1.59 -19.57
CA LEU A 137 6.81 -2.59 -18.98
C LEU A 137 6.37 -4.01 -19.41
N PRO A 138 7.31 -4.84 -19.92
CA PRO A 138 6.99 -6.19 -20.36
C PRO A 138 6.61 -7.11 -19.19
N GLU A 139 5.95 -8.22 -19.50
CA GLU A 139 5.60 -9.29 -18.54
C GLU A 139 5.78 -10.70 -19.15
N ALA A 140 6.66 -10.86 -20.14
CA ALA A 140 6.82 -12.13 -20.85
C ALA A 140 7.60 -13.15 -20.00
N THR A 141 8.48 -12.68 -19.14
CA THR A 141 9.25 -13.50 -18.20
C THR A 141 8.94 -13.15 -16.74
N ALA A 142 9.32 -14.03 -15.81
CA ALA A 142 9.18 -13.80 -14.37
C ALA A 142 9.85 -12.50 -13.92
N HIS A 143 11.06 -12.20 -14.42
CA HIS A 143 11.81 -11.00 -14.07
C HIS A 143 11.13 -9.72 -14.56
N GLU A 144 10.61 -9.73 -15.79
CA GLU A 144 9.89 -8.59 -16.36
C GLU A 144 8.60 -8.30 -15.59
N ALA A 145 7.81 -9.35 -15.29
CA ALA A 145 6.61 -9.22 -14.47
C ALA A 145 6.95 -8.75 -13.04
N ALA A 146 8.03 -9.25 -12.43
CA ALA A 146 8.51 -8.81 -11.12
C ALA A 146 8.85 -7.32 -11.10
N LEU A 147 9.47 -6.81 -12.17
CA LEU A 147 9.78 -5.39 -12.30
C LEU A 147 8.52 -4.53 -12.38
N ARG A 148 7.54 -4.94 -13.21
CA ARG A 148 6.28 -4.21 -13.38
C ARG A 148 5.42 -4.19 -12.12
N HIS A 149 5.37 -5.30 -11.40
CA HIS A 149 4.60 -5.44 -10.17
C HIS A 149 5.41 -5.13 -8.91
N SER A 150 6.67 -4.74 -9.02
CA SER A 150 7.53 -4.41 -7.87
C SER A 150 7.68 -5.55 -6.84
N LEU A 151 7.87 -6.78 -7.32
CA LEU A 151 8.20 -7.93 -6.46
C LEU A 151 9.69 -8.27 -6.53
N PRO A 152 10.25 -8.94 -5.50
CA PRO A 152 11.56 -9.59 -5.59
C PRO A 152 11.59 -10.67 -6.67
N ASP A 153 12.69 -10.78 -7.40
CA ASP A 153 12.86 -11.76 -8.49
C ASP A 153 12.66 -13.20 -8.03
N TRP A 154 13.11 -13.53 -6.82
CA TRP A 154 13.00 -14.89 -6.30
C TRP A 154 11.55 -15.30 -6.03
N ILE A 155 10.69 -14.38 -5.58
CA ILE A 155 9.25 -14.65 -5.38
C ILE A 155 8.59 -14.86 -6.73
N ALA A 156 8.89 -13.98 -7.69
CA ALA A 156 8.34 -14.08 -9.02
C ALA A 156 8.75 -15.38 -9.70
N GLY A 157 10.02 -15.76 -9.61
CA GLY A 157 10.53 -17.04 -10.13
C GLY A 157 9.83 -18.24 -9.48
N LEU A 158 9.70 -18.24 -8.16
CA LEU A 158 8.99 -19.31 -7.42
C LEU A 158 7.54 -19.45 -7.89
N TRP A 159 6.78 -18.35 -7.95
CA TRP A 159 5.38 -18.41 -8.40
C TRP A 159 5.25 -18.82 -9.86
N TRP A 160 6.19 -18.38 -10.71
CA TRP A 160 6.22 -18.75 -12.12
C TRP A 160 6.43 -20.24 -12.31
N GLU A 161 7.33 -20.84 -11.52
CA GLU A 161 7.62 -22.27 -11.56
C GLU A 161 6.45 -23.10 -11.00
N VAL A 162 5.89 -22.70 -9.85
CA VAL A 162 4.87 -23.48 -9.14
C VAL A 162 3.49 -23.36 -9.78
N TYR A 163 3.10 -22.15 -10.22
CA TYR A 163 1.74 -21.86 -10.67
C TYR A 163 1.63 -21.56 -12.16
N GLY A 164 2.76 -21.45 -12.86
CA GLY A 164 2.81 -21.05 -14.27
C GLY A 164 2.63 -19.54 -14.50
N PRO A 165 2.86 -19.07 -15.73
CA PRO A 165 2.95 -17.64 -16.05
C PRO A 165 1.69 -16.82 -15.73
N ASP A 166 0.51 -17.32 -16.10
CA ASP A 166 -0.75 -16.56 -15.97
C ASP A 166 -1.15 -16.36 -14.51
N THR A 167 -1.10 -17.42 -13.71
CA THR A 167 -1.40 -17.34 -12.28
C THR A 167 -0.34 -16.54 -11.53
N ALA A 168 0.94 -16.67 -11.88
CA ALA A 168 2.00 -15.87 -11.27
C ALA A 168 1.78 -14.37 -11.51
N ARG A 169 1.44 -13.95 -12.74
CA ARG A 169 1.08 -12.56 -13.05
C ARG A 169 -0.11 -12.08 -12.24
N ALA A 170 -1.17 -12.89 -12.15
CA ALA A 170 -2.35 -12.56 -11.35
C ALA A 170 -2.03 -12.38 -9.86
N LEU A 171 -1.19 -13.25 -9.28
CA LEU A 171 -0.73 -13.14 -7.89
C LEU A 171 0.10 -11.88 -7.66
N MET A 172 1.01 -11.56 -8.58
CA MET A 172 1.83 -10.34 -8.51
C MET A 172 0.99 -9.06 -8.59
N ALA A 173 -0.02 -9.04 -9.47
CA ALA A 173 -0.98 -7.95 -9.56
C ALA A 173 -1.81 -7.83 -8.27
N ALA A 174 -2.34 -8.95 -7.75
CA ALA A 174 -3.13 -8.99 -6.52
C ALA A 174 -2.33 -8.56 -5.29
N ALA A 175 -1.04 -8.91 -5.21
CA ALA A 175 -0.14 -8.49 -4.13
C ALA A 175 0.05 -6.97 -4.04
N ASN A 176 -0.31 -6.23 -5.10
CA ASN A 176 -0.28 -4.77 -5.14
C ASN A 176 -1.67 -4.12 -5.10
N ALA A 177 -2.73 -4.91 -5.02
CA ALA A 177 -4.08 -4.40 -4.85
C ALA A 177 -4.31 -4.06 -3.36
N PRO A 178 -5.23 -3.12 -3.05
CA PRO A 178 -5.71 -2.93 -1.70
C PRO A 178 -6.19 -4.24 -1.08
N ALA A 179 -5.83 -4.48 0.18
CA ALA A 179 -6.29 -5.66 0.89
C ALA A 179 -7.81 -5.60 1.08
N GLU A 180 -8.46 -6.74 0.93
CA GLU A 180 -9.88 -6.89 1.26
C GLU A 180 -10.10 -6.60 2.75
N HIS A 181 -11.12 -5.80 3.04
CA HIS A 181 -11.52 -5.53 4.41
C HIS A 181 -12.56 -6.58 4.84
N ALA A 182 -12.07 -7.66 5.44
CA ALA A 182 -12.91 -8.74 5.92
C ALA A 182 -13.15 -8.67 7.44
N LEU A 183 -14.39 -8.92 7.85
CA LEU A 183 -14.84 -9.02 9.25
C LEU A 183 -15.45 -10.39 9.49
N ARG A 184 -15.15 -10.97 10.65
CA ARG A 184 -15.77 -12.20 11.14
C ARG A 184 -16.85 -11.86 12.15
N ALA A 185 -18.10 -12.22 11.90
CA ALA A 185 -19.14 -12.10 12.92
C ALA A 185 -18.84 -13.04 14.10
N ASN A 186 -18.97 -12.55 15.33
CA ASN A 186 -18.88 -13.40 16.51
C ASN A 186 -20.21 -14.12 16.69
N THR A 187 -20.26 -15.39 16.26
CA THR A 187 -21.46 -16.23 16.29
C THR A 187 -21.99 -16.52 17.71
N LEU A 188 -21.20 -16.23 18.75
CA LEU A 188 -21.65 -16.30 20.15
C LEU A 188 -22.47 -15.08 20.59
N ALA A 189 -22.42 -13.98 19.83
CA ALA A 189 -23.06 -12.71 20.20
C ALA A 189 -24.03 -12.19 19.13
N THR A 190 -23.79 -12.49 17.85
CA THR A 190 -24.62 -12.04 16.73
C THR A 190 -24.49 -12.99 15.54
N ASP A 191 -25.22 -12.74 14.45
CA ASP A 191 -25.02 -13.42 13.17
C ASP A 191 -24.55 -12.43 12.09
N ARG A 192 -24.08 -12.98 10.96
CA ARG A 192 -23.55 -12.20 9.83
C ARG A 192 -24.53 -11.14 9.34
N ASP A 193 -25.80 -11.49 9.17
CA ASP A 193 -26.78 -10.61 8.54
C ASP A 193 -27.24 -9.53 9.52
N ALA A 194 -27.34 -9.85 10.82
CA ALA A 194 -27.58 -8.89 11.88
C ALA A 194 -26.43 -7.90 12.01
N LEU A 195 -25.18 -8.38 12.00
CA LEU A 195 -24.00 -7.52 12.00
C LEU A 195 -23.99 -6.59 10.77
N ALA A 196 -24.26 -7.10 9.58
CA ALA A 196 -24.32 -6.31 8.35
C ALA A 196 -25.32 -5.13 8.45
N ARG A 197 -26.46 -5.33 9.12
CA ARG A 197 -27.45 -4.26 9.36
C ARG A 197 -26.98 -3.21 10.38
N LEU A 198 -26.05 -3.55 11.26
CA LEU A 198 -25.51 -2.64 12.28
C LEU A 198 -24.31 -1.83 11.77
N LEU A 199 -23.62 -2.31 10.74
CA LEU A 199 -22.45 -1.63 10.20
C LEU A 199 -22.85 -0.29 9.55
N PRO A 200 -22.08 0.78 9.77
CA PRO A 200 -22.34 2.09 9.18
C PRO A 200 -21.89 2.18 7.71
N VAL A 201 -21.42 1.07 7.14
CA VAL A 201 -20.81 0.96 5.82
C VAL A 201 -21.46 -0.21 5.09
N ALA A 202 -21.62 -0.08 3.77
CA ALA A 202 -22.10 -1.18 2.94
C ALA A 202 -21.20 -2.41 3.12
N SER A 203 -21.84 -3.57 3.23
CA SER A 203 -21.15 -4.84 3.37
C SER A 203 -21.92 -5.92 2.65
N HIS A 204 -21.20 -6.96 2.26
CA HIS A 204 -21.76 -8.14 1.62
C HIS A 204 -21.15 -9.41 2.24
N PRO A 205 -21.87 -10.54 2.17
CA PRO A 205 -21.32 -11.82 2.62
C PRO A 205 -19.99 -12.13 1.94
N ALA A 206 -19.06 -12.72 2.69
CA ALA A 206 -17.86 -13.30 2.09
C ALA A 206 -18.27 -14.28 0.97
N PRO A 207 -17.60 -14.26 -0.20
CA PRO A 207 -17.99 -15.10 -1.33
C PRO A 207 -17.70 -16.60 -1.12
N ASP A 208 -17.05 -16.95 0.00
CA ASP A 208 -16.66 -18.31 0.35
C ASP A 208 -17.78 -19.01 1.14
N PRO A 209 -18.38 -20.09 0.62
CA PRO A 209 -19.41 -20.84 1.32
C PRO A 209 -18.95 -21.47 2.64
N GLU A 210 -17.64 -21.70 2.83
CA GLU A 210 -17.07 -22.25 4.07
C GLU A 210 -16.97 -21.20 5.18
N LEU A 211 -17.25 -19.92 4.89
CA LEU A 211 -17.18 -18.80 5.82
C LEU A 211 -18.56 -18.14 6.01
N PRO A 212 -19.57 -18.85 6.56
CA PRO A 212 -20.91 -18.31 6.72
C PRO A 212 -20.97 -17.08 7.63
N GLU A 213 -20.01 -16.92 8.55
CA GLU A 213 -19.87 -15.75 9.42
C GLU A 213 -19.06 -14.58 8.82
N GLY A 214 -18.49 -14.76 7.61
CA GLY A 214 -17.63 -13.77 6.97
C GLY A 214 -18.41 -12.64 6.30
N LEU A 215 -17.94 -11.41 6.48
CA LEU A 215 -18.39 -10.21 5.78
C LEU A 215 -17.21 -9.51 5.12
N VAL A 216 -17.47 -8.89 3.98
CA VAL A 216 -16.56 -7.95 3.32
C VAL A 216 -17.23 -6.57 3.34
N ILE A 217 -16.47 -5.55 3.72
CA ILE A 217 -16.95 -4.16 3.74
C ILE A 217 -16.46 -3.38 2.51
N ASP A 218 -17.34 -2.59 1.91
CA ASP A 218 -17.10 -1.91 0.63
C ASP A 218 -16.46 -0.51 0.78
N GLY A 219 -16.18 -0.10 2.01
CA GLY A 219 -15.72 1.26 2.31
C GLY A 219 -14.80 1.35 3.53
N PRO A 220 -14.31 2.57 3.81
CA PRO A 220 -13.48 2.83 4.97
C PRO A 220 -14.30 2.61 6.26
N PHE A 221 -13.72 1.86 7.20
CA PHE A 221 -14.32 1.60 8.50
C PHE A 221 -13.23 1.43 9.54
N ASP A 222 -13.29 2.25 10.59
CA ASP A 222 -12.43 2.05 11.76
C ASP A 222 -13.02 0.94 12.62
N ALA A 223 -12.58 -0.28 12.33
CA ALA A 223 -13.05 -1.46 13.03
C ALA A 223 -12.76 -1.41 14.54
N HIS A 224 -11.54 -1.04 14.93
CA HIS A 224 -11.14 -1.05 16.35
C HIS A 224 -11.69 0.14 17.13
N GLY A 225 -12.00 1.26 16.47
CA GLY A 225 -12.70 2.39 17.08
C GLY A 225 -14.22 2.22 17.19
N SER A 226 -14.78 1.17 16.58
CA SER A 226 -16.23 0.94 16.56
C SER A 226 -16.78 0.47 17.93
N PRO A 227 -17.93 0.98 18.40
CA PRO A 227 -18.61 0.42 19.57
C PRO A 227 -18.95 -1.07 19.41
N LEU A 228 -19.22 -1.52 18.18
CA LEU A 228 -19.53 -2.91 17.85
C LEU A 228 -18.32 -3.84 18.11
N TRP A 229 -17.09 -3.34 17.95
CA TRP A 229 -15.86 -4.06 18.32
C TRP A 229 -15.73 -4.19 19.84
N THR A 230 -15.94 -3.10 20.58
CA THR A 230 -15.91 -3.10 22.05
C THR A 230 -16.97 -4.03 22.66
N GLN A 231 -18.11 -4.19 21.98
CA GLN A 231 -19.17 -5.14 22.35
C GLN A 231 -18.85 -6.59 21.97
N GLY A 232 -17.75 -6.84 21.26
CA GLY A 232 -17.33 -8.18 20.83
C GLY A 232 -18.22 -8.78 19.73
N LEU A 233 -18.91 -7.96 18.93
CA LEU A 233 -19.82 -8.46 17.90
C LEU A 233 -19.10 -8.99 16.66
N PHE A 234 -17.85 -8.57 16.44
CA PHE A 234 -17.06 -9.00 15.29
C PHE A 234 -15.55 -8.95 15.56
N MET A 235 -14.77 -9.56 14.66
CA MET A 235 -13.32 -9.45 14.63
C MET A 235 -12.80 -9.11 13.22
N PRO A 236 -11.93 -8.10 13.04
CA PRO A 236 -11.18 -7.92 11.80
C PRO A 236 -10.27 -9.13 11.57
N GLN A 237 -10.53 -9.88 10.51
CA GLN A 237 -9.79 -11.11 10.22
C GLN A 237 -9.88 -11.38 8.72
N SER A 238 -8.76 -11.74 8.08
CA SER A 238 -8.78 -12.12 6.66
C SER A 238 -9.53 -13.43 6.46
N ARG A 239 -10.16 -13.61 5.31
CA ARG A 239 -10.84 -14.88 4.96
C ARG A 239 -9.92 -16.10 5.08
N GLY A 240 -8.67 -15.98 4.62
CA GLY A 240 -7.68 -17.04 4.77
C GLY A 240 -7.41 -17.43 6.23
N ALA A 241 -7.42 -16.46 7.16
CA ALA A 241 -7.26 -16.76 8.59
C ALA A 241 -8.53 -17.35 9.21
N MET A 242 -9.72 -16.97 8.73
CA MET A 242 -10.98 -17.59 9.17
C MET A 242 -11.05 -19.07 8.78
N LEU A 243 -10.63 -19.40 7.56
CA LEU A 243 -10.64 -20.77 7.04
C LEU A 243 -9.85 -21.73 7.91
N VAL A 244 -8.77 -21.29 8.54
CA VAL A 244 -7.99 -22.15 9.46
C VAL A 244 -8.86 -22.73 10.56
N GLY A 245 -9.73 -21.92 11.17
CA GLY A 245 -10.65 -22.37 12.21
C GLY A 245 -11.75 -23.29 11.68
N ALA A 246 -12.27 -23.00 10.48
CA ALA A 246 -13.28 -23.83 9.82
C ALA A 246 -12.72 -25.21 9.47
N LEU A 247 -11.52 -25.28 8.90
CA LEU A 247 -10.83 -26.51 8.50
C LEU A 247 -10.39 -27.35 9.70
N LEU A 248 -10.01 -26.71 10.82
CA LEU A 248 -9.68 -27.43 12.06
C LEU A 248 -10.92 -28.11 12.67
N ALA A 249 -12.10 -27.50 12.52
CA ALA A 249 -13.38 -28.00 13.01
C ALA A 249 -13.38 -28.47 14.49
N PRO A 250 -12.92 -27.63 15.45
CA PRO A 250 -12.81 -28.02 16.86
C PRO A 250 -14.19 -28.28 17.47
N ARG A 251 -14.27 -29.23 18.41
CA ARG A 251 -15.51 -29.62 19.08
C ARG A 251 -15.53 -29.18 20.54
N PRO A 252 -16.71 -28.93 21.13
CA PRO A 252 -16.84 -28.66 22.56
C PRO A 252 -16.20 -29.76 23.41
N GLY A 253 -15.36 -29.36 24.37
CA GLY A 253 -14.64 -30.27 25.27
C GLY A 253 -13.26 -30.72 24.76
N GLU A 254 -12.90 -30.42 23.52
CA GLU A 254 -11.55 -30.66 23.02
C GLU A 254 -10.54 -29.67 23.60
N ARG A 255 -9.31 -30.13 23.80
CA ARG A 255 -8.18 -29.27 24.16
C ARG A 255 -7.43 -28.88 22.89
N VAL A 256 -7.56 -27.62 22.48
CA VAL A 256 -6.87 -27.02 21.33
C VAL A 256 -5.67 -26.21 21.83
N LEU A 257 -4.53 -26.27 21.13
CA LEU A 257 -3.30 -25.50 21.40
C LEU A 257 -3.13 -24.37 20.39
#